data_AF-A0A381S6X9-F1
#
_entry.id   AF-A0A381S6X9-F1
#
_cell.length_a   1.000
_cell.length_b   1.000
_cell.length_c   1.000
_cell.angle_alpha   90.00
_cell.angle_beta   90.00
_cell.angle_gamma   90.00
#
_symmetry.space_group_name_H-M   'P 1'
#
loop_
_entity.id
_entity.type
_entity.pdbx_description
1 polymer ?
#
loop_
_entity_poly.entity_id
_entity_poly.type
_entity_poly.pdbx_seq_one_letter_code
_entity_poly.pdbx_strand_id
1 'polypeptide(L)'
;MILLIGAALSFLLQGQGLGSIQQFISKKNSVVIEKSEDIKPTELIWIIQIAAFENYQEAEILSKELERKSFNVFISQKDIASKTLYRVRIKPKSMDDPIEKIVKRLERNNYSHQILPPGQQ
;
A
#
# COMPACT_ATOMS: atom_id res chain seq x y z
N MET A 1 17.22 -31.89 27.43
CA MET A 1 18.37 -31.08 26.99
C MET A 1 18.33 -31.04 25.47
N ILE A 2 18.22 -29.85 24.91
CA ILE A 2 17.98 -29.54 23.49
C ILE A 2 19.32 -29.54 22.72
N LEU A 3 19.32 -30.03 21.48
CA LEU A 3 20.08 -29.45 20.35
C LEU A 3 19.40 -29.95 19.05
N LEU A 4 18.68 -29.12 18.29
CA LEU A 4 19.18 -28.13 17.29
C LEU A 4 19.94 -28.84 16.15
N ILE A 5 19.71 -28.65 14.85
CA ILE A 5 19.13 -27.57 14.05
C ILE A 5 18.83 -28.15 12.66
N GLY A 6 17.75 -27.69 12.04
CA GLY A 6 17.49 -27.92 10.62
C GLY A 6 18.59 -27.34 9.74
N ALA A 7 19.33 -28.22 9.08
CA ALA A 7 20.00 -27.93 7.83
C ALA A 7 18.93 -27.77 6.73
N ALA A 8 19.03 -26.93 5.71
CA ALA A 8 19.96 -25.90 5.30
C ALA A 8 19.30 -25.26 4.06
N LEU A 9 19.45 -23.95 3.83
CA LEU A 9 20.08 -23.51 2.57
C LEU A 9 20.53 -22.06 2.66
N SER A 10 21.85 -21.98 2.65
CA SER A 10 22.72 -20.85 2.51
C SER A 10 22.48 -19.98 1.26
N PHE A 11 22.85 -18.70 1.43
CA PHE A 11 23.79 -17.94 0.59
C PHE A 11 23.27 -16.94 -0.47
N LEU A 12 23.98 -15.78 -0.43
CA LEU A 12 24.18 -14.74 -1.44
C LEU A 12 23.15 -13.61 -1.53
N LEU A 13 23.51 -12.47 -0.92
CA LEU A 13 23.76 -11.21 -1.64
C LEU A 13 24.32 -10.16 -0.68
N GLN A 14 25.65 -10.19 -0.48
CA GLN A 14 26.39 -8.96 -0.21
C GLN A 14 26.57 -8.27 -1.56
N GLY A 15 26.00 -7.07 -1.75
CA GLY A 15 26.09 -6.38 -3.02
C GLY A 15 25.34 -5.06 -3.03
N GLN A 16 25.97 -4.04 -2.45
CA GLN A 16 25.99 -2.65 -2.91
C GLN A 16 24.78 -2.18 -3.78
N GLY A 17 23.83 -1.48 -3.16
CA GLY A 17 22.76 -0.82 -3.92
C GLY A 17 21.85 0.14 -3.14
N LEU A 18 22.09 0.36 -1.84
CA LEU A 18 21.19 1.16 -0.99
C LEU A 18 21.40 2.68 -1.12
N GLY A 19 22.46 3.13 -1.81
CA GLY A 19 22.75 4.56 -1.97
C GLY A 19 21.95 5.27 -3.08
N SER A 20 21.49 4.53 -4.09
CA SER A 20 20.90 5.13 -5.31
C SER A 20 19.38 5.27 -5.26
N ILE A 21 18.70 4.56 -4.35
CA ILE A 21 17.23 4.56 -4.27
C ILE A 21 16.73 5.89 -3.68
N GLN A 22 17.45 6.47 -2.71
CA GLN A 22 17.03 7.72 -2.06
C GLN A 22 16.98 8.91 -3.04
N GLN A 23 17.91 8.97 -4.00
CA GLN A 23 17.94 10.04 -5.00
C GLN A 23 16.83 9.89 -6.07
N PHE A 24 16.35 8.67 -6.33
CA PHE A 24 15.20 8.45 -7.21
C PHE A 24 13.85 8.74 -6.53
N ILE A 25 13.72 8.47 -5.23
CA ILE A 25 12.49 8.76 -4.47
C ILE A 25 12.25 10.28 -4.42
N SER A 26 13.29 11.08 -4.22
CA SER A 26 13.17 12.54 -4.13
C SER A 26 12.65 13.20 -5.43
N LYS A 27 12.89 12.60 -6.61
CA LYS A 27 12.46 13.14 -7.90
C LYS A 27 11.00 12.78 -8.27
N LYS A 28 10.32 11.93 -7.49
CA LYS A 28 8.97 11.41 -7.77
C LYS A 28 7.94 11.69 -6.65
N ASN A 29 8.07 12.81 -5.95
CA ASN A 29 7.08 13.31 -4.98
C ASN A 29 5.71 13.71 -5.57
N SER A 30 5.22 13.03 -6.61
CA SER A 30 3.82 13.12 -7.03
C SER A 30 2.99 11.91 -6.59
N VAL A 31 3.60 10.89 -6.00
CA VAL A 31 2.88 9.83 -5.27
C VAL A 31 3.06 10.12 -3.79
N VAL A 32 2.02 10.61 -3.14
CA VAL A 32 2.06 10.93 -1.70
C VAL A 32 2.21 9.61 -0.94
N ILE A 33 3.43 9.26 -0.55
CA ILE A 33 3.68 8.22 0.45
C ILE A 33 3.31 8.84 1.79
N GLU A 34 2.04 8.69 2.19
CA GLU A 34 1.56 9.15 3.49
C GLU A 34 2.13 8.20 4.57
N LYS A 35 3.26 8.59 5.17
CA LYS A 35 3.80 7.95 6.36
C LYS A 35 2.73 8.01 7.46
N SER A 36 2.42 6.88 8.07
CA SER A 36 1.26 6.66 8.96
C SER A 36 1.27 7.44 10.29
N GLU A 37 2.16 8.42 10.47
CA GLU A 37 2.38 9.11 11.75
C GLU A 37 1.84 10.56 11.80
N ASP A 38 1.46 11.17 10.67
CA ASP A 38 1.04 12.60 10.64
C ASP A 38 -0.33 12.86 10.00
N ILE A 39 -1.20 11.86 9.96
CA ILE A 39 -2.61 12.06 9.63
C ILE A 39 -3.35 12.17 10.95
N LYS A 40 -3.69 13.40 11.39
CA LYS A 40 -4.86 13.56 12.25
C LYS A 40 -5.98 12.81 11.53
N PRO A 41 -6.66 11.81 12.12
CA PRO A 41 -7.73 11.11 11.42
C PRO A 41 -8.82 12.13 11.17
N THR A 42 -8.76 12.82 10.04
CA THR A 42 -9.97 13.16 9.31
C THR A 42 -10.56 11.80 9.04
N GLU A 43 -11.55 11.41 9.85
CA GLU A 43 -12.25 10.14 9.73
C GLU A 43 -12.77 10.07 8.30
N LEU A 44 -12.00 9.41 7.43
CA LEU A 44 -12.38 9.25 6.05
C LEU A 44 -13.66 8.41 6.11
N ILE A 45 -14.73 8.94 5.54
CA ILE A 45 -16.05 8.32 5.61
C ILE A 45 -16.06 6.86 5.12
N TRP A 46 -15.07 6.49 4.29
CA TRP A 46 -14.75 5.10 3.95
C TRP A 46 -13.32 4.98 3.42
N ILE A 47 -12.75 3.78 3.48
CA ILE A 47 -11.54 3.37 2.76
C ILE A 47 -11.81 2.00 2.13
N ILE A 48 -11.32 1.81 0.91
CA ILE A 48 -11.32 0.50 0.26
C ILE A 48 -9.88 0.05 0.08
N GLN A 49 -9.51 -1.10 0.63
CA GLN A 49 -8.23 -1.75 0.38
C GLN A 49 -8.34 -2.65 -0.85
N ILE A 50 -7.40 -2.51 -1.78
CA ILE A 50 -7.33 -3.32 -3.00
C ILE A 50 -6.33 -4.46 -2.82
N ALA A 51 -5.12 -4.14 -2.35
CA ALA A 51 -4.06 -5.11 -2.15
C ALA A 51 -3.03 -4.62 -1.11
N ALA A 52 -2.17 -5.52 -0.66
CA ALA A 52 -1.01 -5.22 0.18
C ALA A 52 0.21 -5.98 -0.33
N PHE A 53 1.34 -5.30 -0.41
CA PHE A 53 2.59 -5.83 -0.95
C PHE A 53 3.74 -5.62 0.05
N GLU A 54 4.71 -6.54 0.07
CA GLU A 54 5.99 -6.32 0.79
C GLU A 54 6.96 -5.48 -0.06
N ASN A 55 6.73 -5.41 -1.37
CA ASN A 55 7.53 -4.66 -2.34
C ASN A 55 6.82 -3.35 -2.71
N TYR A 56 7.50 -2.21 -2.54
CA TYR A 56 6.93 -0.89 -2.84
C TYR A 56 6.65 -0.70 -4.34
N GLN A 57 7.52 -1.21 -5.22
CA GLN A 57 7.37 -1.06 -6.66
C GLN A 57 6.10 -1.78 -7.18
N GLU A 58 5.75 -2.94 -6.62
CA GLU A 58 4.50 -3.64 -6.94
C GLU A 58 3.27 -2.80 -6.53
N ALA A 59 3.30 -2.20 -5.34
CA ALA A 59 2.26 -1.28 -4.88
C ALA A 59 2.18 -0.03 -5.77
N GLU A 60 3.31 0.53 -6.21
CA GLU A 60 3.38 1.69 -7.10
C GLU A 60 2.78 1.39 -8.49
N ILE A 61 3.06 0.21 -9.05
CA ILE A 61 2.51 -0.24 -10.34
C ILE A 61 0.97 -0.27 -10.26
N LEU A 62 0.42 -0.93 -9.24
CA LEU A 62 -1.03 -1.01 -9.06
C LEU A 62 -1.65 0.37 -8.78
N SER A 63 -1.00 1.21 -7.96
CA SER A 63 -1.47 2.57 -7.69
C SER A 63 -1.62 3.37 -8.98
N LYS A 64 -0.60 3.35 -9.83
CA LYS A 64 -0.62 4.06 -11.12
C LYS A 64 -1.64 3.49 -12.10
N GLU A 65 -1.89 2.18 -12.06
CA GLU A 65 -2.96 1.58 -12.87
C GLU A 65 -4.33 2.12 -12.45
N LEU A 66 -4.61 2.16 -11.15
CA LEU A 66 -5.87 2.65 -10.60
C LEU A 66 -6.01 4.18 -10.77
N GLU A 67 -4.94 4.95 -10.62
CA GLU A 67 -4.91 6.39 -10.88
C GLU A 67 -5.23 6.71 -12.35
N ARG A 68 -4.67 5.95 -13.31
CA ARG A 68 -5.02 6.09 -14.74
C ARG A 68 -6.49 5.81 -15.02
N LYS A 69 -7.15 5.01 -14.18
CA LYS A 69 -8.60 4.76 -14.18
C LYS A 69 -9.37 5.78 -13.32
N SER A 70 -8.73 6.87 -12.91
CA SER A 70 -9.30 7.98 -12.14
C SER A 70 -9.87 7.60 -10.77
N PHE A 71 -9.37 6.52 -10.16
CA PHE A 71 -9.59 6.25 -8.74
C PHE A 71 -8.72 7.17 -7.89
N ASN A 72 -9.23 7.57 -6.72
CA ASN A 72 -8.49 8.40 -5.77
C ASN A 72 -7.68 7.49 -4.85
N VAL A 73 -6.50 7.08 -5.34
CA VAL A 73 -5.69 6.01 -4.76
C VAL A 73 -4.55 6.60 -3.94
N PHE A 74 -4.13 5.88 -2.91
CA PHE A 74 -2.92 6.18 -2.15
C PHE A 74 -2.29 4.88 -1.65
N ILE A 75 -1.00 4.96 -1.32
CA ILE A 75 -0.26 3.86 -0.70
C ILE A 75 -0.01 4.23 0.75
N SER A 76 -0.54 3.42 1.67
CA SER A 76 -0.21 3.54 3.09
C SER A 76 0.80 2.47 3.49
N GLN A 77 1.83 2.88 4.24
CA GLN A 77 2.80 1.95 4.82
C GLN A 77 2.30 1.48 6.20
N LYS A 78 2.47 0.18 6.50
CA LYS A 78 2.27 -0.37 7.84
C LYS A 78 3.30 -1.44 8.14
N ASP A 79 4.01 -1.28 9.24
CA ASP A 79 4.92 -2.31 9.75
C ASP A 79 4.12 -3.36 10.55
N ILE A 80 4.35 -4.63 10.25
CA ILE A 80 3.74 -5.77 10.93
C ILE A 80 4.86 -6.77 11.27
N ALA A 81 5.10 -6.95 12.56
CA ALA A 81 6.20 -7.76 13.09
C ALA A 81 7.55 -7.37 12.49
N SER A 82 8.13 -8.20 11.62
CA SER A 82 9.43 -7.98 10.99
C SER A 82 9.35 -7.49 9.53
N LYS A 83 8.16 -7.14 9.05
CA LYS A 83 7.92 -6.77 7.65
C LYS A 83 7.21 -5.43 7.51
N THR A 84 7.55 -4.71 6.46
CA THR A 84 6.83 -3.51 6.04
C THR A 84 5.84 -3.88 4.93
N LEU A 85 4.58 -3.50 5.09
CA LEU A 85 3.55 -3.65 4.06
C LEU A 85 3.18 -2.32 3.44
N TYR A 86 3.09 -2.31 2.11
CA TYR A 86 2.59 -1.22 1.29
C TYR A 86 1.18 -1.56 0.81
N ARG A 87 0.18 -0.92 1.41
CA ARG A 87 -1.23 -1.19 1.13
C ARG A 87 -1.75 -0.19 0.11
N VAL A 88 -2.27 -0.68 -1.01
CA VAL A 88 -2.91 0.13 -2.04
C VAL A 88 -4.38 0.30 -1.68
N ARG A 89 -4.80 1.54 -1.49
CA ARG A 89 -6.11 1.91 -0.95
C ARG A 89 -6.76 3.03 -1.75
N ILE A 90 -8.08 3.07 -1.73
CA ILE A 90 -8.89 4.13 -2.35
C ILE A 90 -9.62 4.89 -1.25
N LYS A 91 -9.58 6.22 -1.33
CA LYS A 91 -10.24 7.15 -0.41
C LYS A 91 -11.32 7.99 -1.11
N PRO A 92 -12.32 8.51 -0.39
CA PRO A 92 -13.30 9.45 -0.94
C PRO A 92 -12.62 10.68 -1.52
N LYS A 93 -13.20 11.26 -2.56
CA LYS A 93 -12.79 12.57 -3.10
C LYS A 93 -13.34 13.74 -2.28
N SER A 94 -14.46 13.53 -1.59
CA SER A 94 -15.12 14.50 -0.72
C SER A 94 -15.97 13.77 0.33
N MET A 95 -16.48 14.50 1.33
CA MET A 95 -17.34 13.92 2.39
C MET A 95 -18.68 13.35 1.88
N ASP A 96 -19.09 13.70 0.66
CA ASP A 96 -20.33 13.21 0.05
C ASP A 96 -20.09 12.18 -1.05
N ASP A 97 -18.86 11.68 -1.21
CA ASP A 97 -18.50 10.71 -2.25
C ASP A 97 -19.08 9.32 -1.91
N PRO A 98 -20.04 8.77 -2.70
CA PRO A 98 -20.70 7.52 -2.35
C PRO A 98 -19.83 6.30 -2.68
N ILE A 99 -19.58 5.46 -1.67
CA ILE A 99 -18.73 4.27 -1.79
C ILE A 99 -19.26 3.27 -2.84
N GLU A 100 -20.58 3.16 -3.01
CA GLU A 100 -21.22 2.19 -3.89
C GLU A 100 -20.87 2.42 -5.36
N LYS A 101 -20.68 3.69 -5.76
CA LYS A 101 -20.26 4.01 -7.14
C LYS A 101 -18.84 3.51 -7.39
N ILE A 102 -17.97 3.60 -6.39
CA ILE A 102 -16.58 3.14 -6.49
C ILE A 102 -16.53 1.61 -6.50
N VAL A 103 -17.25 0.94 -5.59
CA VAL A 103 -17.34 -0.53 -5.53
C VAL A 103 -17.83 -1.11 -6.86
N LYS A 104 -18.93 -0.59 -7.41
CA LYS A 104 -19.45 -1.05 -8.72
C LYS A 104 -18.43 -0.87 -9.84
N ARG A 105 -17.60 0.17 -9.80
CA ARG A 105 -16.53 0.37 -10.80
C ARG A 105 -15.39 -0.64 -10.62
N LEU A 106 -15.03 -0.98 -9.37
CA LEU A 106 -14.02 -2.00 -9.08
C LEU A 106 -14.47 -3.38 -9.56
N GLU A 107 -15.72 -3.77 -9.25
CA GLU A 107 -16.31 -5.04 -9.68
C GLU A 107 -16.35 -5.17 -11.21
N ARG A 108 -16.78 -4.12 -11.92
CA ARG A 108 -16.78 -4.09 -13.40
C ARG A 108 -15.39 -4.23 -14.02
N ASN A 109 -14.33 -3.89 -13.28
CA ASN A 109 -12.93 -4.04 -13.70
C ASN A 109 -12.27 -5.29 -13.08
N ASN A 110 -13.04 -6.16 -12.42
CA ASN A 110 -12.57 -7.39 -11.77
C ASN A 110 -11.50 -7.19 -10.69
N TYR A 111 -11.54 -6.07 -9.96
CA TYR A 111 -10.67 -5.88 -8.79
C TYR A 111 -11.28 -6.51 -7.53
N SER A 112 -10.51 -7.38 -6.88
CA SER A 112 -10.75 -7.77 -5.49
C SER A 112 -10.60 -6.56 -4.58
N HIS A 113 -11.45 -6.47 -3.56
CA HIS A 113 -11.44 -5.33 -2.65
C HIS A 113 -12.00 -5.70 -1.26
N GLN A 114 -11.60 -4.91 -0.26
CA GLN A 114 -12.11 -4.98 1.10
C GLN A 114 -12.48 -3.56 1.56
N ILE A 115 -13.72 -3.36 1.99
CA ILE A 115 -14.15 -2.10 2.63
C ILE A 115 -13.65 -2.12 4.09
N LEU A 116 -12.97 -1.07 4.51
CA LEU A 116 -12.46 -0.92 5.88
C LEU A 116 -13.41 -0.06 6.72
N PRO A 117 -13.93 -0.57 7.85
CA PRO A 117 -14.74 0.23 8.75
C PRO A 117 -13.89 1.32 9.43
N PRO A 118 -14.50 2.42 9.90
CA PRO A 118 -13.82 3.41 10.74
C PRO A 118 -13.05 2.73 11.89
N GLY A 119 -11.80 3.17 12.14
CA GLY A 119 -10.90 2.56 13.14
C GLY A 119 -10.05 1.38 12.64
N GLN A 120 -10.31 0.85 11.44
CA GLN A 120 -9.45 -0.14 10.77
C GLN A 120 -8.75 0.42 9.52
N GLN A 121 -8.96 1.71 9.25
CA GLN A 121 -8.42 2.46 8.12
C GLN A 121 -6.90 2.67 8.27
#